data_AF-A0A925RDY6-F1
#
_entry.id   AF-A0A925RDY6-F1
#
_cell.length_a   1.000
_cell.length_b   1.000
_cell.length_c   1.000
_cell.angle_alpha   90.00
_cell.angle_beta   90.00
_cell.angle_gamma   90.00
#
_symmetry.space_group_name_H-M   'P 1'
#
loop_
_entity.id
_entity.type
_entity.pdbx_description
1 polymer ?
#
loop_
_entity_poly.entity_id
_entity_poly.type
_entity_poly.pdbx_seq_one_letter_code
_entity_poly.pdbx_strand_id
1 'polypeptide(L)'
;MLPTKKLQALLLLAGLSGMTIPGCATSLFDAAMLKTAALKPSLMDGHITENRAITQFTDALTEDNEKAFRRSVSTRFEQRAMRSPDSWKDLEIMKLPKVKLEIDDSTTVDEHTFETIAKDDKGTKYQFKIVRDTEKRRWVVDDVLVRQQKKGTSATKSVSEVMDLLLTVREFLTTWQSNDRSAILPAVAVSLREPLEQMPESWMQRLVERVSSECESEMARRPEIQMNESDALVKMPSKNGHLLLKVAREDDHWLFSDIEVRQRKTDDHPGSVLRQARALHAVSQFLAAYGKEDRVALKELCDETFYRTSLEIGDLSMINMPSAEHAPDDFEIRSFSGQLTIMV
;
A
#
# COMPACT_ATOMS: atom_id res chain seq x y z
N MET A 1 12.36 -7.03 -71.85
CA MET A 1 12.60 -8.36 -72.43
C MET A 1 11.89 -9.40 -71.56
N LEU A 2 10.96 -10.13 -72.20
CA LEU A 2 10.17 -11.30 -71.75
C LEU A 2 11.07 -12.50 -71.31
N PRO A 3 10.55 -13.70 -70.88
CA PRO A 3 9.14 -14.16 -70.88
C PRO A 3 8.60 -15.00 -69.68
N THR A 4 7.26 -14.98 -69.52
CA THR A 4 6.23 -16.07 -69.42
C THR A 4 6.52 -17.40 -68.68
N LYS A 5 5.57 -18.02 -67.95
CA LYS A 5 4.33 -18.76 -68.40
C LYS A 5 3.39 -18.96 -67.18
N LYS A 6 2.09 -18.63 -67.19
CA LYS A 6 0.88 -19.31 -67.76
C LYS A 6 0.68 -20.78 -67.33
N LEU A 7 -0.41 -21.04 -66.60
CA LEU A 7 -1.32 -22.16 -66.88
C LEU A 7 -2.77 -21.77 -66.54
N GLN A 8 -3.65 -21.92 -67.53
CA GLN A 8 -5.10 -21.80 -67.46
C GLN A 8 -5.68 -23.21 -67.28
N ALA A 9 -6.80 -23.33 -66.55
CA ALA A 9 -7.83 -24.31 -66.86
C ALA A 9 -9.19 -23.71 -66.50
N LEU A 10 -10.05 -23.69 -67.50
CA LEU A 10 -11.37 -23.07 -67.57
C LEU A 10 -12.31 -24.20 -67.94
N LEU A 11 -13.42 -24.38 -67.21
CA LEU A 11 -14.54 -25.16 -67.69
C LEU A 11 -15.85 -24.56 -67.18
N LEU A 12 -16.55 -23.99 -68.17
CA LEU A 12 -17.93 -23.53 -68.15
C LEU A 12 -18.90 -24.71 -68.01
N LEU A 13 -20.04 -24.49 -67.34
CA LEU A 13 -21.33 -24.82 -67.93
C LEU A 13 -22.48 -24.03 -67.29
N ALA A 14 -23.36 -23.59 -68.19
CA ALA A 14 -24.43 -22.63 -68.02
C ALA A 14 -25.74 -23.27 -67.54
N GLY A 15 -26.67 -22.43 -67.05
CA GLY A 15 -28.06 -22.80 -66.83
C GLY A 15 -28.86 -21.66 -66.21
N LEU A 16 -29.55 -20.89 -67.05
CA LEU A 16 -30.35 -19.72 -66.73
C LEU A 16 -31.85 -20.08 -66.52
N SER A 17 -32.49 -19.28 -65.65
CA SER A 17 -33.90 -18.84 -65.70
C SER A 17 -35.05 -19.75 -65.20
N GLY A 18 -35.75 -19.27 -64.16
CA GLY A 18 -37.11 -18.75 -64.33
C GLY A 18 -38.30 -19.41 -63.60
N MET A 19 -39.01 -18.56 -62.82
CA MET A 19 -40.48 -18.49 -62.62
C MET A 19 -41.19 -19.23 -61.45
N THR A 20 -41.55 -18.41 -60.46
CA THR A 20 -42.88 -18.17 -59.80
C THR A 20 -43.85 -19.29 -59.35
N ILE A 21 -44.21 -19.15 -58.06
CA ILE A 21 -45.24 -19.66 -57.12
C ILE A 21 -46.70 -19.58 -57.67
N PRO A 22 -47.71 -20.44 -57.31
CA PRO A 22 -48.24 -20.57 -55.93
C PRO A 22 -48.85 -21.90 -55.41
N GLY A 23 -48.95 -21.98 -54.07
CA GLY A 23 -50.19 -22.46 -53.43
C GLY A 23 -50.11 -23.56 -52.37
N CYS A 24 -49.84 -23.16 -51.12
CA CYS A 24 -50.40 -23.64 -49.85
C CYS A 24 -50.52 -25.16 -49.55
N ALA A 25 -49.70 -25.64 -48.61
CA ALA A 25 -50.16 -26.47 -47.51
C ALA A 25 -49.27 -26.22 -46.28
N THR A 26 -49.93 -25.88 -45.18
CA THR A 26 -49.39 -25.56 -43.86
C THR A 26 -48.82 -26.79 -43.16
N SER A 27 -47.55 -26.77 -42.75
CA SER A 27 -47.07 -27.56 -41.60
C SER A 27 -45.69 -27.15 -41.11
N LEU A 28 -45.62 -26.85 -39.81
CA LEU A 28 -44.56 -27.25 -38.87
C LEU A 28 -43.15 -26.68 -39.10
N PHE A 29 -42.80 -25.70 -38.25
CA PHE A 29 -41.45 -25.32 -37.79
C PHE A 29 -40.30 -25.73 -38.71
N ASP A 30 -39.97 -24.83 -39.63
CA ASP A 30 -38.87 -24.98 -40.57
C ASP A 30 -37.52 -24.80 -39.84
N ALA A 31 -36.81 -25.93 -39.70
CA ALA A 31 -35.43 -26.02 -39.33
C ALA A 31 -34.53 -25.59 -40.50
N ALA A 32 -34.47 -24.29 -40.84
CA ALA A 32 -33.46 -23.78 -41.77
C ALA A 32 -33.39 -22.23 -41.80
N MET A 33 -32.81 -21.62 -40.77
CA MET A 33 -32.13 -20.32 -40.94
C MET A 33 -30.88 -20.23 -40.05
N LEU A 34 -30.11 -21.31 -40.03
CA LEU A 34 -28.67 -21.23 -39.82
C LEU A 34 -28.05 -20.73 -41.13
N LYS A 35 -28.09 -19.40 -41.35
CA LYS A 35 -27.12 -18.78 -42.24
C LYS A 35 -25.76 -18.93 -41.57
N THR A 36 -24.99 -19.87 -42.09
CA THR A 36 -23.55 -20.01 -41.95
C THR A 36 -22.85 -18.71 -42.35
N ALA A 37 -22.85 -17.74 -41.44
CA ALA A 37 -21.74 -16.82 -41.33
C ALA A 37 -20.65 -17.64 -40.63
N ALA A 38 -19.59 -17.94 -41.37
CA ALA A 38 -18.36 -18.53 -40.87
C ALA A 38 -17.75 -17.60 -39.82
N LEU A 39 -18.25 -17.67 -38.59
CA LEU A 39 -17.52 -17.31 -37.40
C LEU A 39 -16.37 -18.31 -37.31
N LYS A 40 -15.15 -17.81 -37.53
CA LYS A 40 -13.95 -18.52 -37.10
C LYS A 40 -14.16 -18.93 -35.64
N PRO A 41 -14.07 -20.22 -35.28
CA PRO A 41 -14.02 -20.62 -33.89
C PRO A 41 -12.61 -20.29 -33.39
N SER A 42 -12.44 -19.08 -32.88
CA SER A 42 -11.29 -18.73 -32.06
C SER A 42 -11.82 -18.40 -30.66
N LEU A 43 -11.32 -19.14 -29.66
CA LEU A 43 -11.57 -18.99 -28.22
C LEU A 43 -12.81 -19.72 -27.66
N MET A 44 -12.78 -21.05 -27.70
CA MET A 44 -13.43 -21.89 -26.69
C MET A 44 -12.33 -22.58 -25.88
N ASP A 45 -11.49 -21.78 -25.23
CA ASP A 45 -10.52 -22.28 -24.25
C ASP A 45 -11.18 -22.27 -22.86
N GLY A 46 -10.90 -23.30 -22.07
CA GLY A 46 -11.61 -23.72 -20.84
C GLY A 46 -11.64 -22.75 -19.65
N HIS A 47 -11.48 -21.44 -19.86
CA HIS A 47 -11.36 -20.40 -18.84
C HIS A 47 -12.70 -19.74 -18.48
N ILE A 48 -13.79 -20.50 -18.44
CA ILE A 48 -15.14 -19.95 -18.17
C ILE A 48 -15.21 -19.31 -16.78
N THR A 49 -14.58 -19.94 -15.80
CA THR A 49 -14.58 -19.50 -14.39
C THR A 49 -13.80 -18.21 -14.22
N GLU A 50 -12.58 -18.16 -14.75
CA GLU A 50 -11.68 -17.02 -14.66
C GLU A 50 -12.27 -15.81 -15.40
N ASN A 51 -12.81 -16.03 -16.61
CA ASN A 51 -13.42 -14.97 -17.40
C ASN A 51 -14.63 -14.38 -16.69
N ARG A 52 -15.47 -15.22 -16.08
CA ARG A 52 -16.60 -14.76 -15.28
C ARG A 52 -16.15 -13.92 -14.08
N ALA A 53 -15.16 -14.37 -13.33
CA ALA A 53 -14.68 -13.65 -12.14
C ALA A 53 -14.07 -12.29 -12.51
N ILE A 54 -13.20 -12.26 -13.53
CA ILE A 54 -12.57 -11.03 -14.02
C ILE A 54 -13.62 -10.07 -14.59
N THR A 55 -14.58 -10.56 -15.39
CA THR A 55 -15.64 -9.71 -15.96
C THR A 55 -16.50 -9.07 -14.87
N GLN A 56 -16.93 -9.84 -13.86
CA GLN A 56 -17.70 -9.29 -12.74
C GLN A 56 -16.93 -8.21 -11.97
N PHE A 57 -15.62 -8.39 -11.82
CA PHE A 57 -14.74 -7.40 -11.19
C PHE A 57 -14.61 -6.13 -12.03
N THR A 58 -14.34 -6.24 -13.34
CA THR A 58 -14.18 -5.09 -14.23
C THR A 58 -15.49 -4.34 -14.47
N ASP A 59 -16.60 -5.05 -14.55
CA ASP A 59 -17.94 -4.44 -14.73
C ASP A 59 -18.29 -3.60 -13.50
N ALA A 60 -18.05 -4.13 -12.29
CA ALA A 60 -18.28 -3.38 -11.06
C ALA A 60 -17.43 -2.10 -10.95
N LEU A 61 -16.18 -2.13 -11.42
CA LEU A 61 -15.30 -0.94 -11.50
C LEU A 61 -15.77 0.07 -12.56
N THR A 62 -16.35 -0.42 -13.66
CA THR A 62 -16.83 0.41 -14.78
C THR A 62 -18.14 1.09 -14.44
N GLU A 63 -19.04 0.39 -13.73
CA GLU A 63 -20.33 0.89 -13.27
C GLU A 63 -20.26 1.76 -12.01
N ASP A 64 -19.05 1.98 -11.46
CA ASP A 64 -18.82 2.67 -10.19
C ASP A 64 -19.68 2.10 -9.03
N ASN A 65 -19.76 0.76 -8.95
CA ASN A 65 -20.65 0.06 -8.04
C ASN A 65 -19.88 -0.68 -6.94
N GLU A 66 -19.60 0.02 -5.83
CA GLU A 66 -18.85 -0.53 -4.69
C GLU A 66 -19.44 -1.85 -4.16
N LYS A 67 -20.77 -1.95 -4.07
CA LYS A 67 -21.44 -3.16 -3.55
C LYS A 67 -21.25 -4.36 -4.46
N ALA A 68 -21.29 -4.15 -5.79
CA ALA A 68 -20.98 -5.19 -6.75
C ALA A 68 -19.49 -5.56 -6.70
N PHE A 69 -18.61 -4.56 -6.54
CA PHE A 69 -17.18 -4.77 -6.47
C PHE A 69 -16.78 -5.64 -5.28
N ARG A 70 -17.25 -5.29 -4.08
CA ARG A 70 -17.09 -6.09 -2.85
C ARG A 70 -17.48 -7.57 -3.07
N ARG A 71 -18.62 -7.81 -3.73
CA ARG A 71 -19.08 -9.15 -4.07
C ARG A 71 -18.19 -9.90 -5.09
N SER A 72 -17.41 -9.19 -5.89
CA SER A 72 -16.54 -9.74 -6.93
C SER A 72 -15.11 -10.04 -6.45
N VAL A 73 -14.73 -9.53 -5.27
CA VAL A 73 -13.42 -9.76 -4.66
C VAL A 73 -13.49 -10.77 -3.50
N SER A 74 -12.34 -11.30 -3.08
CA SER A 74 -12.25 -12.20 -1.93
C SER A 74 -12.52 -11.47 -0.60
N THR A 75 -12.83 -12.23 0.43
CA THR A 75 -12.97 -11.76 1.81
C THR A 75 -11.63 -11.20 2.31
N ARG A 76 -10.51 -11.85 1.97
CA ARG A 76 -9.16 -11.33 2.27
C ARG A 76 -8.95 -9.94 1.65
N PHE A 77 -9.28 -9.79 0.36
CA PHE A 77 -9.18 -8.51 -0.32
C PHE A 77 -10.06 -7.45 0.35
N GLU A 78 -11.29 -7.81 0.73
CA GLU A 78 -12.18 -6.88 1.44
C GLU A 78 -11.61 -6.41 2.77
N GLN A 79 -11.09 -7.33 3.58
CA GLN A 79 -10.54 -7.03 4.91
C GLN A 79 -9.25 -6.21 4.83
N ARG A 80 -8.43 -6.42 3.79
CA ARG A 80 -7.19 -5.65 3.61
C ARG A 80 -7.42 -4.32 2.92
N ALA A 81 -7.97 -4.36 1.71
CA ALA A 81 -8.02 -3.22 0.81
C ALA A 81 -9.29 -2.37 0.94
N MET A 82 -10.37 -2.93 1.51
CA MET A 82 -11.69 -2.31 1.55
C MET A 82 -12.26 -2.15 2.96
N ARG A 83 -11.41 -2.19 4.00
CA ARG A 83 -11.85 -2.08 5.41
C ARG A 83 -12.35 -0.69 5.81
N SER A 84 -11.97 0.35 5.08
CA SER A 84 -12.42 1.72 5.34
C SER A 84 -13.58 2.10 4.41
N PRO A 85 -14.54 2.93 4.87
CA PRO A 85 -15.57 3.49 4.00
C PRO A 85 -15.00 4.34 2.86
N ASP A 86 -13.82 4.93 3.02
CA ASP A 86 -13.17 5.73 1.97
C ASP A 86 -12.33 4.88 1.00
N SER A 87 -12.13 3.58 1.27
CA SER A 87 -11.31 2.69 0.45
C SER A 87 -11.73 2.65 -1.02
N TRP A 88 -13.03 2.80 -1.31
CA TRP A 88 -13.53 2.81 -2.69
C TRP A 88 -12.95 3.97 -3.51
N LYS A 89 -12.88 5.17 -2.92
CA LYS A 89 -12.30 6.34 -3.58
C LYS A 89 -10.78 6.18 -3.72
N ASP A 90 -10.13 5.60 -2.72
CA ASP A 90 -8.68 5.39 -2.73
C ASP A 90 -8.27 4.35 -3.79
N LEU A 91 -9.15 3.41 -4.12
CA LEU A 91 -8.92 2.42 -5.18
C LEU A 91 -8.70 3.06 -6.57
N GLU A 92 -9.23 4.26 -6.81
CA GLU A 92 -8.98 5.00 -8.06
C GLU A 92 -7.49 5.30 -8.28
N ILE A 93 -6.70 5.41 -7.21
CA ILE A 93 -5.25 5.65 -7.25
C ILE A 93 -4.54 4.46 -7.92
N MET A 94 -5.10 3.26 -7.80
CA MET A 94 -4.51 2.01 -8.29
C MET A 94 -4.62 1.83 -9.80
N LYS A 95 -5.40 2.67 -10.49
CA LYS A 95 -5.59 2.63 -11.96
C LYS A 95 -5.92 1.22 -12.47
N LEU A 96 -6.85 0.56 -11.78
CA LEU A 96 -7.34 -0.76 -12.15
C LEU A 96 -8.00 -0.76 -13.55
N PRO A 97 -7.99 -1.89 -14.26
CA PRO A 97 -8.60 -1.97 -15.58
C PRO A 97 -10.12 -1.75 -15.50
N LYS A 98 -10.61 -0.74 -16.23
CA LYS A 98 -12.04 -0.44 -16.44
C LYS A 98 -12.49 -0.76 -17.88
N VAL A 99 -11.84 -1.74 -18.48
CA VAL A 99 -12.09 -2.17 -19.87
C VAL A 99 -12.30 -3.68 -19.89
N LYS A 100 -12.93 -4.16 -20.96
CA LYS A 100 -13.07 -5.59 -21.19
C LYS A 100 -11.69 -6.21 -21.39
N LEU A 101 -11.43 -7.33 -20.72
CA LEU A 101 -10.18 -8.06 -20.79
C LEU A 101 -10.38 -9.42 -21.46
N GLU A 102 -9.38 -9.87 -22.20
CA GLU A 102 -9.31 -11.23 -22.75
C GLU A 102 -8.24 -12.02 -21.99
N ILE A 103 -8.53 -13.28 -21.67
CA ILE A 103 -7.56 -14.15 -21.00
C ILE A 103 -6.46 -14.52 -21.99
N ASP A 104 -5.22 -14.25 -21.62
CA ASP A 104 -4.01 -14.56 -22.38
C ASP A 104 -3.40 -15.88 -21.90
N ASP A 105 -3.37 -16.10 -20.58
CA ASP A 105 -2.84 -17.31 -19.94
C ASP A 105 -3.50 -17.54 -18.58
N SER A 106 -3.60 -18.78 -18.13
CA SER A 106 -4.14 -19.14 -16.81
C SER A 106 -3.44 -20.39 -16.28
N THR A 107 -2.77 -20.25 -15.14
CA THR A 107 -2.08 -21.33 -14.45
C THR A 107 -2.88 -21.73 -13.21
N THR A 108 -3.16 -23.03 -13.08
CA THR A 108 -3.74 -23.58 -11.84
C THR A 108 -2.64 -23.78 -10.82
N VAL A 109 -2.71 -23.09 -9.69
CA VAL A 109 -1.74 -23.23 -8.59
C VAL A 109 -2.14 -24.40 -7.69
N ASP A 110 -3.43 -24.49 -7.38
CA ASP A 110 -4.06 -25.57 -6.61
C ASP A 110 -5.54 -25.72 -7.00
N GLU A 111 -6.28 -26.66 -6.40
CA GLU A 111 -7.71 -26.91 -6.71
C GLU A 111 -8.64 -25.71 -6.45
N HIS A 112 -8.16 -24.67 -5.76
CA HIS A 112 -8.93 -23.52 -5.30
C HIS A 112 -8.33 -22.19 -5.73
N THR A 113 -7.26 -22.19 -6.54
CA THR A 113 -6.51 -20.99 -6.90
C THR A 113 -6.04 -21.02 -8.36
N PHE A 114 -6.34 -19.95 -9.09
CA PHE A 114 -5.81 -19.68 -10.42
C PHE A 114 -4.96 -18.39 -10.41
N GLU A 115 -3.86 -18.42 -11.13
CA GLU A 115 -3.12 -17.21 -11.54
C GLU A 115 -3.37 -16.96 -13.03
N THR A 116 -4.09 -15.89 -13.33
CA THR A 116 -4.59 -15.61 -14.68
C THR A 116 -4.01 -14.30 -15.19
N ILE A 117 -3.42 -14.33 -16.39
CA ILE A 117 -2.98 -13.14 -17.11
C ILE A 117 -4.06 -12.78 -18.10
N ALA A 118 -4.59 -11.55 -17.99
CA ALA A 118 -5.55 -11.00 -18.93
C ALA A 118 -4.99 -9.75 -19.60
N LYS A 119 -5.39 -9.50 -20.85
CA LYS A 119 -4.92 -8.38 -21.66
C LYS A 119 -6.09 -7.50 -22.11
N ASP A 120 -5.84 -6.19 -22.18
CA ASP A 120 -6.74 -5.27 -22.85
C ASP A 120 -6.51 -5.26 -24.38
N ASP A 121 -7.35 -4.51 -25.09
CA ASP A 121 -7.29 -4.31 -26.54
C ASP A 121 -5.97 -3.67 -27.03
N LYS A 122 -5.29 -2.93 -26.15
CA LYS A 122 -3.99 -2.30 -26.40
C LYS A 122 -2.81 -3.23 -26.09
N GLY A 123 -3.08 -4.43 -25.57
CA GLY A 123 -2.06 -5.41 -25.18
C GLY A 123 -1.45 -5.18 -23.80
N THR A 124 -2.01 -4.30 -22.97
CA THR A 124 -1.62 -4.14 -21.57
C THR A 124 -2.01 -5.39 -20.79
N LYS A 125 -1.03 -6.02 -20.13
CA LYS A 125 -1.26 -7.24 -19.34
C LYS A 125 -1.51 -6.92 -17.87
N TYR A 126 -2.50 -7.60 -17.30
CA TYR A 126 -2.87 -7.56 -15.89
C TYR A 126 -2.85 -9.00 -15.37
N GLN A 127 -2.19 -9.22 -14.23
CA GLN A 127 -2.18 -10.53 -13.59
C GLN A 127 -3.18 -10.52 -12.43
N PHE A 128 -4.07 -11.51 -12.43
CA PHE A 128 -5.10 -11.72 -11.44
C PHE A 128 -4.79 -12.98 -10.65
N LYS A 129 -5.00 -12.92 -9.33
CA LYS A 129 -5.14 -14.11 -8.51
C LYS A 129 -6.62 -14.34 -8.28
N ILE A 130 -7.13 -15.51 -8.65
CA ILE A 130 -8.55 -15.86 -8.53
C ILE A 130 -8.63 -17.04 -7.57
N VAL A 131 -9.49 -16.94 -6.56
CA VAL A 131 -9.64 -17.98 -5.55
C VAL A 131 -11.10 -18.40 -5.38
N ARG A 132 -11.30 -19.64 -4.95
CA ARG A 132 -12.58 -20.10 -4.45
C ARG A 132 -12.75 -19.66 -3.00
N ASP A 133 -13.41 -18.51 -2.82
CA ASP A 133 -13.64 -17.95 -1.49
C ASP A 133 -14.58 -18.84 -0.67
N THR A 134 -14.14 -19.21 0.53
CA THR A 134 -14.84 -20.16 1.41
C THR A 134 -16.07 -19.54 2.07
N GLU A 135 -16.03 -18.25 2.41
CA GLU A 135 -17.14 -17.52 3.04
C GLU A 135 -18.22 -17.17 2.00
N LYS A 136 -17.80 -16.66 0.85
CA LYS A 136 -18.67 -16.25 -0.26
C LYS A 136 -19.08 -17.41 -1.16
N ARG A 137 -18.47 -18.59 -0.99
CA ARG A 137 -18.73 -19.86 -1.69
C ARG A 137 -18.71 -19.76 -3.22
N ARG A 138 -17.85 -18.90 -3.77
CA ARG A 138 -17.77 -18.63 -5.21
C ARG A 138 -16.35 -18.27 -5.63
N TRP A 139 -16.07 -18.37 -6.92
CA TRP A 139 -14.81 -17.88 -7.50
C TRP A 139 -14.85 -16.36 -7.61
N VAL A 140 -13.81 -15.70 -7.08
CA VAL A 140 -13.68 -14.25 -6.98
C VAL A 140 -12.23 -13.83 -7.20
N VAL A 141 -12.02 -12.56 -7.50
CA VAL A 141 -10.69 -11.97 -7.60
C VAL A 141 -10.13 -11.78 -6.19
N ASP A 142 -9.04 -12.47 -5.88
CA ASP A 142 -8.32 -12.34 -4.62
C ASP A 142 -7.29 -11.22 -4.63
N ASP A 143 -6.68 -10.98 -5.78
CA ASP A 143 -5.75 -9.87 -5.96
C ASP A 143 -5.55 -9.51 -7.43
N VAL A 144 -5.02 -8.31 -7.64
CA VAL A 144 -4.57 -7.84 -8.95
C VAL A 144 -3.14 -7.36 -8.81
N LEU A 145 -2.23 -7.93 -9.60
CA LEU A 145 -0.85 -7.52 -9.67
C LEU A 145 -0.67 -6.54 -10.83
N VAL A 146 -0.34 -5.29 -10.48
CA VAL A 146 -0.16 -4.20 -11.44
C VAL A 146 1.33 -3.91 -11.60
N ARG A 147 1.82 -3.99 -12.84
CA ARG A 147 3.20 -3.65 -13.17
C ARG A 147 3.34 -2.13 -13.32
N GLN A 148 4.03 -1.50 -12.39
CA GLN A 148 4.38 -0.08 -12.44
C GLN A 148 5.81 0.09 -12.93
N GLN A 149 5.99 0.84 -14.03
CA GLN A 149 7.30 1.26 -14.50
C GLN A 149 7.55 2.72 -14.12
N LYS A 150 8.65 2.99 -13.41
CA LYS A 150 9.08 4.35 -13.08
C LYS A 150 10.60 4.46 -13.21
N LYS A 151 11.07 5.39 -14.06
CA LYS A 151 12.50 5.69 -14.29
C LYS A 151 13.38 4.45 -14.58
N GLY A 152 12.91 3.54 -15.43
CA GLY A 152 13.68 2.34 -15.84
C GLY A 152 13.56 1.14 -14.90
N THR A 153 13.02 1.32 -13.68
CA THR A 153 12.71 0.21 -12.77
C THR A 153 11.25 -0.20 -12.92
N SER A 154 11.01 -1.50 -13.07
CA SER A 154 9.69 -2.10 -13.10
C SER A 154 9.42 -2.81 -11.77
N ALA A 155 8.35 -2.45 -11.09
CA ALA A 155 7.88 -3.15 -9.90
C ALA A 155 6.48 -3.71 -10.17
N THR A 156 6.28 -4.99 -9.88
CA THR A 156 4.94 -5.59 -9.85
C THR A 156 4.43 -5.44 -8.42
N LYS A 157 3.26 -4.83 -8.24
CA LYS A 157 2.68 -4.58 -6.92
C LYS A 157 1.31 -5.24 -6.82
N SER A 158 1.07 -5.91 -5.71
CA SER A 158 -0.26 -6.34 -5.30
C SER A 158 -1.13 -5.13 -4.98
N VAL A 159 -2.34 -5.10 -5.50
CA VAL A 159 -3.30 -4.03 -5.21
C VAL A 159 -3.79 -4.14 -3.78
N SER A 160 -4.04 -5.36 -3.29
CA SER A 160 -4.51 -5.54 -1.92
C SER A 160 -3.49 -5.04 -0.89
N GLU A 161 -2.20 -5.32 -1.11
CA GLU A 161 -1.11 -4.89 -0.22
C GLU A 161 -0.86 -3.38 -0.26
N VAL A 162 -0.91 -2.76 -1.44
CA VAL A 162 -0.74 -1.30 -1.54
C VAL A 162 -1.90 -0.57 -0.87
N MET A 163 -3.13 -1.06 -1.04
CA MET A 163 -4.30 -0.50 -0.37
C MET A 163 -4.25 -0.70 1.14
N ASP A 164 -3.83 -1.88 1.61
CA ASP A 164 -3.63 -2.16 3.02
C ASP A 164 -2.67 -1.14 3.67
N LEU A 165 -1.49 -0.95 3.05
CA LEU A 165 -0.51 0.05 3.50
C LEU A 165 -1.08 1.48 3.47
N LEU A 166 -1.81 1.87 2.41
CA LEU A 166 -2.43 3.19 2.31
C LEU A 166 -3.40 3.45 3.47
N LEU A 167 -4.24 2.48 3.79
CA LEU A 167 -5.20 2.58 4.89
C LEU A 167 -4.48 2.61 6.23
N THR A 168 -3.46 1.77 6.41
CA THR A 168 -2.62 1.76 7.62
C THR A 168 -1.98 3.13 7.86
N VAL A 169 -1.52 3.81 6.81
CA VAL A 169 -0.97 5.18 6.93
C VAL A 169 -2.02 6.19 7.40
N ARG A 170 -3.26 6.09 6.91
CA ARG A 170 -4.35 6.99 7.33
C ARG A 170 -4.78 6.73 8.78
N GLU A 171 -4.91 5.46 9.13
CA GLU A 171 -5.21 5.01 10.50
C GLU A 171 -4.13 5.48 11.46
N PHE A 172 -2.86 5.29 11.09
CA PHE A 172 -1.73 5.75 11.88
C PHE A 172 -1.73 7.25 12.12
N LEU A 173 -2.02 8.08 11.11
CA LEU A 173 -2.10 9.53 11.33
C LEU A 173 -3.16 9.88 12.37
N THR A 174 -4.30 9.20 12.36
CA THR A 174 -5.37 9.40 13.33
C THR A 174 -4.93 8.96 14.72
N THR A 175 -4.31 7.79 14.83
CA THR A 175 -3.73 7.25 16.07
C THR A 175 -2.66 8.19 16.62
N TRP A 176 -1.76 8.69 15.78
CA TRP A 176 -0.68 9.57 16.18
C TRP A 176 -1.20 10.95 16.64
N GLN A 177 -2.24 11.46 15.98
CA GLN A 177 -2.91 12.71 16.38
C GLN A 177 -3.71 12.58 17.69
N SER A 178 -4.14 11.38 18.07
CA SER A 178 -4.83 11.15 19.34
C SER A 178 -3.95 11.45 20.56
N ASN A 179 -2.63 11.39 20.39
CA ASN A 179 -1.64 11.52 21.46
C ASN A 179 -1.83 10.52 22.62
N ASP A 180 -2.51 9.41 22.37
CA ASP A 180 -2.75 8.36 23.35
C ASP A 180 -1.67 7.28 23.24
N ARG A 181 -0.87 7.12 24.30
CA ARG A 181 0.19 6.11 24.40
C ARG A 181 -0.34 4.70 24.15
N SER A 182 -1.51 4.37 24.69
CA SER A 182 -2.10 3.03 24.58
C SER A 182 -2.53 2.68 23.15
N ALA A 183 -2.85 3.69 22.35
CA ALA A 183 -3.17 3.55 20.93
C ALA A 183 -1.93 3.57 20.04
N ILE A 184 -0.92 4.38 20.38
CA ILE A 184 0.30 4.55 19.57
C ILE A 184 1.22 3.33 19.65
N LEU A 185 1.48 2.80 20.86
CA LEU A 185 2.46 1.71 21.02
C LEU A 185 2.13 0.45 20.20
N PRO A 186 0.86 0.01 20.08
CA PRO A 186 0.50 -1.10 19.19
C PRO A 186 0.66 -0.79 17.70
N ALA A 187 0.56 0.48 17.28
CA ALA A 187 0.62 0.88 15.87
C ALA A 187 2.05 1.06 15.32
N VAL A 188 3.06 0.98 16.19
CA VAL A 188 4.48 1.08 15.82
C VAL A 188 5.18 -0.28 15.93
N ALA A 189 6.21 -0.47 15.11
CA ALA A 189 7.05 -1.66 15.10
C ALA A 189 7.89 -1.75 16.38
N VAL A 190 8.36 -2.96 16.74
CA VAL A 190 9.11 -3.20 17.99
C VAL A 190 10.28 -2.24 18.15
N SER A 191 11.02 -1.97 17.06
CA SER A 191 12.20 -1.10 17.07
C SER A 191 11.93 0.34 17.53
N LEU A 192 10.72 0.84 17.26
CA LEU A 192 10.27 2.18 17.68
C LEU A 192 9.46 2.11 18.98
N ARG A 193 8.72 1.02 19.21
CA ARG A 193 7.95 0.79 20.42
C ARG A 193 8.82 0.82 21.67
N GLU A 194 9.91 0.06 21.69
CA GLU A 194 10.80 -0.05 22.86
C GLU A 194 11.26 1.30 23.42
N PRO A 195 11.88 2.21 22.64
CA PRO A 195 12.30 3.50 23.17
C PRO A 195 11.14 4.42 23.56
N LEU A 196 9.98 4.33 22.88
CA LEU A 196 8.77 5.09 23.26
C LEU A 196 8.15 4.58 24.57
N GLU A 197 8.21 3.28 24.81
CA GLU A 197 7.68 2.64 26.02
C GLU A 197 8.58 2.89 27.24
N GLN A 198 9.88 3.09 27.05
CA GLN A 198 10.82 3.34 28.14
C GLN A 198 10.88 4.80 28.58
N MET A 199 10.39 5.75 27.77
CA MET A 199 10.36 7.16 28.15
C MET A 199 9.10 7.50 28.97
N PRO A 200 9.18 8.50 29.87
CA PRO A 200 8.02 9.02 30.56
C PRO A 200 6.96 9.57 29.60
N GLU A 201 5.70 9.53 30.02
CA GLU A 201 4.56 9.85 29.16
C GLU A 201 4.60 11.29 28.63
N SER A 202 4.99 12.27 29.45
CA SER A 202 5.06 13.67 29.02
C SER A 202 6.06 13.87 27.88
N TRP A 203 7.20 13.18 27.91
CA TRP A 203 8.21 13.27 26.84
C TRP A 203 7.71 12.66 25.53
N MET A 204 7.02 11.52 25.63
CA MET A 204 6.40 10.88 24.48
C MET A 204 5.33 11.78 23.87
N GLN A 205 4.46 12.36 24.69
CA GLN A 205 3.39 13.24 24.22
C GLN A 205 3.93 14.45 23.47
N ARG A 206 5.00 15.08 23.99
CA ARG A 206 5.66 16.20 23.31
C ARG A 206 6.32 15.80 21.99
N LEU A 207 6.95 14.63 21.94
CA LEU A 207 7.55 14.10 20.70
C LEU A 207 6.47 13.81 19.64
N VAL A 208 5.34 13.24 20.06
CA VAL A 208 4.18 12.96 19.21
C VAL A 208 3.57 14.26 18.70
N GLU A 209 3.32 15.23 19.58
CA GLU A 209 2.81 16.58 19.26
C GLU A 209 3.66 17.27 18.19
N ARG A 210 4.99 17.19 18.30
CA ARG A 210 5.90 17.80 17.32
C ARG A 210 5.64 17.27 15.91
N VAL A 211 5.47 15.96 15.75
CA VAL A 211 5.16 15.35 14.45
C VAL A 211 3.72 15.67 14.03
N SER A 212 2.76 15.54 14.94
CA SER A 212 1.34 15.81 14.69
C SER A 212 1.08 17.26 14.26
N SER A 213 1.87 18.21 14.74
CA SER A 213 1.75 19.63 14.39
C SER A 213 1.98 19.90 12.90
N GLU A 214 2.76 19.04 12.23
CA GLU A 214 3.07 19.10 10.80
C GLU A 214 2.03 18.36 9.94
N CYS A 215 1.10 17.65 10.57
CA CYS A 215 0.03 16.89 9.91
C CYS A 215 -1.24 17.75 9.65
N GLU A 216 -1.91 17.46 8.54
CA GLU A 216 -3.22 18.00 8.16
C GLU A 216 -4.14 16.86 7.72
N SER A 217 -5.46 17.05 7.87
CA SER A 217 -6.48 16.02 7.66
C SER A 217 -6.50 15.41 6.25
N GLU A 218 -5.96 16.10 5.24
CA GLU A 218 -6.01 15.68 3.83
C GLU A 218 -4.67 15.18 3.27
N MET A 219 -3.62 15.15 4.09
CA MET A 219 -2.25 14.85 3.62
C MET A 219 -2.03 13.42 3.13
N ALA A 220 -2.81 12.46 3.63
CA ALA A 220 -2.64 11.04 3.30
C ALA A 220 -3.43 10.57 2.07
N ARG A 221 -4.05 11.47 1.28
CA ARG A 221 -4.82 11.04 0.10
C ARG A 221 -3.98 10.45 -1.01
N ARG A 222 -2.76 10.94 -1.24
CA ARG A 222 -1.89 10.50 -2.35
C ARG A 222 -0.42 10.47 -1.96
N PRO A 223 0.00 9.58 -1.05
CA PRO A 223 1.40 9.47 -0.68
C PRO A 223 2.23 8.84 -1.81
N GLU A 224 3.51 9.17 -1.86
CA GLU A 224 4.47 8.48 -2.71
C GLU A 224 4.97 7.23 -1.99
N ILE A 225 4.59 6.05 -2.48
CA ILE A 225 4.94 4.76 -1.86
C ILE A 225 6.01 4.04 -2.67
N GLN A 226 7.09 3.66 -2.00
CA GLN A 226 8.05 2.66 -2.43
C GLN A 226 7.94 1.48 -1.47
N MET A 227 7.71 0.28 -1.98
CA MET A 227 7.40 -0.90 -1.17
C MET A 227 8.09 -2.12 -1.77
N ASN A 228 8.62 -2.98 -0.90
CA ASN A 228 9.07 -4.33 -1.21
C ASN A 228 8.24 -5.33 -0.35
N GLU A 229 8.69 -6.58 -0.22
CA GLU A 229 7.93 -7.60 0.51
C GLU A 229 7.91 -7.40 2.05
N SER A 230 8.97 -6.82 2.61
CA SER A 230 9.17 -6.68 4.06
C SER A 230 8.96 -5.26 4.58
N ASP A 231 9.15 -4.26 3.73
CA ASP A 231 9.29 -2.85 4.10
C ASP A 231 8.64 -1.93 3.09
N ALA A 232 8.21 -0.77 3.57
CA ALA A 232 7.77 0.34 2.75
C ALA A 232 8.34 1.67 3.23
N LEU A 233 8.66 2.52 2.27
CA LEU A 233 8.93 3.94 2.47
C LEU A 233 7.78 4.74 1.89
N VAL A 234 7.13 5.50 2.76
CA VAL A 234 6.00 6.36 2.41
C VAL A 234 6.45 7.80 2.57
N LYS A 235 6.39 8.57 1.48
CA LYS A 235 6.62 10.01 1.50
C LYS A 235 5.30 10.74 1.39
N MET A 236 4.99 11.55 2.39
CA MET A 236 3.74 12.32 2.44
C MET A 236 4.02 13.82 2.46
N PRO A 237 3.24 14.65 1.76
CA PRO A 237 3.31 16.11 1.93
C PRO A 237 3.06 16.48 3.39
N SER A 238 3.71 17.51 3.91
CA SER A 238 3.41 18.12 5.23
C SER A 238 3.26 19.64 5.10
N LYS A 239 2.79 20.31 6.17
CA LYS A 239 2.64 21.78 6.20
C LYS A 239 3.87 22.50 5.69
N ASN A 240 5.03 22.14 6.23
CA ASN A 240 6.30 22.78 5.92
C ASN A 240 7.29 21.90 5.16
N GLY A 241 6.83 20.83 4.49
CA GLY A 241 7.70 19.98 3.67
C GLY A 241 7.12 18.60 3.38
N HIS A 242 7.71 17.57 3.96
CA HIS A 242 7.21 16.21 3.86
C HIS A 242 7.54 15.38 5.10
N LEU A 243 6.73 14.35 5.33
CA LEU A 243 7.03 13.26 6.25
C LEU A 243 7.61 12.10 5.46
N LEU A 244 8.66 11.49 5.99
CA LEU A 244 9.16 10.19 5.56
C LEU A 244 8.77 9.17 6.62
N LEU A 245 7.93 8.21 6.25
CA LEU A 245 7.50 7.14 7.13
C LEU A 245 8.15 5.84 6.64
N LYS A 246 8.85 5.17 7.55
CA LYS A 246 9.32 3.80 7.34
C LYS A 246 8.32 2.87 8.00
N VAL A 247 7.90 1.88 7.25
CA VAL A 247 6.91 0.89 7.66
C VAL A 247 7.56 -0.47 7.44
N ALA A 248 7.46 -1.35 8.43
CA ALA A 248 7.94 -2.72 8.37
C ALA A 248 6.77 -3.68 8.51
N ARG A 249 6.88 -4.85 7.90
CA ARG A 249 5.90 -5.94 8.04
C ARG A 249 6.30 -6.81 9.23
N GLU A 250 5.50 -6.77 10.29
CA GLU A 250 5.66 -7.61 11.49
C GLU A 250 4.36 -8.37 11.73
N ASP A 251 4.42 -9.68 11.95
CA ASP A 251 3.24 -10.55 12.17
C ASP A 251 2.13 -10.35 11.12
N ASP A 252 2.52 -10.18 9.86
CA ASP A 252 1.63 -9.91 8.71
C ASP A 252 0.85 -8.58 8.76
N HIS A 253 1.31 -7.64 9.59
CA HIS A 253 0.76 -6.28 9.68
C HIS A 253 1.82 -5.24 9.33
N TRP A 254 1.38 -4.16 8.68
CA TRP A 254 2.22 -3.00 8.45
C TRP A 254 2.30 -2.15 9.73
N LEU A 255 3.50 -2.00 10.29
CA LEU A 255 3.76 -1.22 11.49
C LEU A 255 4.84 -0.16 11.24
N PHE A 256 4.70 1.01 11.87
CA PHE A 256 5.63 2.12 11.69
C PHE A 256 6.94 1.87 12.44
N SER A 257 8.04 1.74 11.70
CA SER A 257 9.38 1.52 12.27
C SER A 257 10.18 2.79 12.46
N ASP A 258 9.87 3.84 11.71
CA ASP A 258 10.47 5.16 11.91
C ASP A 258 9.68 6.28 11.22
N ILE A 259 9.82 7.50 11.72
CA ILE A 259 9.14 8.69 11.20
C ILE A 259 10.16 9.82 11.15
N GLU A 260 10.21 10.57 10.05
CA GLU A 260 11.09 11.74 9.96
C GLU A 260 10.34 12.92 9.35
N VAL A 261 10.42 14.06 10.04
CA VAL A 261 9.90 15.34 9.56
C VAL A 261 11.00 16.04 8.76
N ARG A 262 10.73 16.31 7.48
CA ARG A 262 11.65 17.02 6.57
C ARG A 262 11.05 18.35 6.16
N GLN A 263 11.51 19.42 6.79
CA GLN A 263 11.10 20.79 6.47
C GLN A 263 11.86 21.33 5.25
N ARG A 264 11.26 22.25 4.49
CA ARG A 264 11.84 22.78 3.22
C ARG A 264 12.94 23.81 3.42
N LYS A 265 12.93 24.54 4.54
CA LYS A 265 13.72 25.77 4.74
C LYS A 265 14.82 25.63 5.80
N THR A 266 14.93 24.47 6.42
CA THR A 266 15.85 24.23 7.53
C THR A 266 16.71 23.03 7.20
N ASP A 267 18.02 23.25 7.15
CA ASP A 267 19.01 22.17 7.07
C ASP A 267 19.19 21.48 8.43
N ASP A 268 18.81 22.16 9.52
CA ASP A 268 18.72 21.56 10.84
C ASP A 268 17.47 20.69 10.94
N HIS A 269 17.68 19.40 10.82
CA HIS A 269 16.66 18.38 11.07
C HIS A 269 17.12 17.51 12.24
N PRO A 270 16.33 17.39 13.33
CA PRO A 270 16.68 16.55 14.48
C PRO A 270 16.74 15.04 14.14
N GLY A 271 16.53 14.68 12.87
CA GLY A 271 16.50 13.33 12.38
C GLY A 271 15.20 12.65 12.74
N SER A 272 15.21 11.32 12.70
CA SER A 272 14.01 10.52 12.86
C SER A 272 13.54 10.44 14.31
N VAL A 273 12.25 10.15 14.49
CA VAL A 273 11.58 10.00 15.79
C VAL A 273 12.24 8.89 16.59
N LEU A 274 12.69 7.80 15.97
CA LEU A 274 13.45 6.75 16.65
C LEU A 274 14.72 7.31 17.31
N ARG A 275 15.47 8.13 16.58
CA ARG A 275 16.71 8.76 17.08
C ARG A 275 16.41 9.75 18.20
N GLN A 276 15.37 10.57 18.03
CA GLN A 276 14.92 11.53 19.04
C GLN A 276 14.43 10.82 20.31
N ALA A 277 13.66 9.74 20.17
CA ALA A 277 13.14 8.96 21.29
C ALA A 277 14.25 8.37 22.15
N ARG A 278 15.30 7.81 21.53
CA ARG A 278 16.49 7.30 22.23
C ARG A 278 17.22 8.41 22.98
N ALA A 279 17.37 9.59 22.37
CA ALA A 279 18.03 10.72 23.01
C ALA A 279 17.22 11.27 24.20
N LEU A 280 15.90 11.42 24.04
CA LEU A 280 15.01 11.83 25.13
C LEU A 280 14.99 10.81 26.27
N HIS A 281 15.02 9.52 25.95
CA HIS A 281 15.14 8.47 26.96
C HIS A 281 16.43 8.62 27.76
N ALA A 282 17.59 8.80 27.10
CA ALA A 282 18.86 9.03 27.78
C ALA A 282 18.85 10.29 28.66
N VAL A 283 18.23 11.38 28.20
CA VAL A 283 18.04 12.60 29.02
C VAL A 283 17.17 12.31 30.24
N SER A 284 16.06 11.60 30.08
CA SER A 284 15.19 11.24 31.22
C SER A 284 15.91 10.37 32.25
N GLN A 285 16.73 9.41 31.80
CA GLN A 285 17.56 8.58 32.68
C GLN A 285 18.62 9.41 33.40
N PHE A 286 19.27 10.34 32.70
CA PHE A 286 20.24 11.25 33.31
C PHE A 286 19.59 12.13 34.39
N LEU A 287 18.46 12.78 34.09
CA LEU A 287 17.73 13.62 35.04
C LEU A 287 17.29 12.81 36.27
N ALA A 288 16.83 11.58 36.07
CA ALA A 288 16.42 10.69 37.16
C ALA A 288 17.60 10.27 38.04
N ALA A 289 18.75 9.94 37.44
CA ALA A 289 19.97 9.61 38.16
C ALA A 289 20.53 10.82 38.91
N TYR A 290 20.53 12.00 38.28
CA TYR A 290 20.97 13.25 38.89
C TYR A 290 20.13 13.61 40.11
N GLY A 291 18.81 13.58 39.99
CA GLY A 291 17.89 13.90 41.10
C GLY A 291 17.94 12.91 42.27
N LYS A 292 18.45 11.69 42.04
CA LYS A 292 18.69 10.67 43.09
C LYS A 292 20.13 10.65 43.59
N GLU A 293 20.98 11.52 43.06
CA GLU A 293 22.44 11.53 43.30
C GLU A 293 23.12 10.18 42.99
N ASP A 294 22.57 9.40 42.05
CA ASP A 294 23.07 8.07 41.70
C ASP A 294 24.33 8.17 40.82
N ARG A 295 25.49 8.19 41.49
CA ARG A 295 26.80 8.29 40.84
C ARG A 295 27.12 7.12 39.92
N VAL A 296 26.60 5.92 40.23
CA VAL A 296 26.88 4.72 39.43
C VAL A 296 26.18 4.85 38.09
N ALA A 297 24.89 5.18 38.10
CA ALA A 297 24.13 5.41 36.87
C ALA A 297 24.68 6.60 36.07
N LEU A 298 25.03 7.71 36.73
CA LEU A 298 25.61 8.88 36.06
C LEU A 298 26.93 8.57 35.34
N LYS A 299 27.75 7.66 35.88
CA LYS A 299 29.01 7.23 35.24
C LYS A 299 28.76 6.47 33.94
N GLU A 300 27.71 5.68 33.88
CA GLU A 300 27.36 4.89 32.69
C GLU A 300 26.70 5.74 31.59
N LEU A 301 25.93 6.76 31.98
CA LEU A 301 25.16 7.61 31.08
C LEU A 301 25.96 8.76 30.46
N CYS A 302 27.11 9.13 31.04
CA CYS A 302 27.90 10.29 30.65
C CYS A 302 29.22 9.92 29.99
N ASP A 303 29.76 10.85 29.20
CA ASP A 303 31.15 10.80 28.78
C ASP A 303 32.08 10.76 30.00
N GLU A 304 33.16 9.97 29.91
CA GLU A 304 34.09 9.77 31.02
C GLU A 304 34.70 11.09 31.51
N THR A 305 35.04 11.99 30.60
CA THR A 305 35.64 13.28 30.94
C THR A 305 34.64 14.12 31.71
N PHE A 306 33.42 14.27 31.18
CA PHE A 306 32.37 15.04 31.84
C PHE A 306 32.02 14.49 33.22
N TYR A 307 31.92 13.16 33.35
CA TYR A 307 31.66 12.53 34.64
C TYR A 307 32.77 12.84 35.64
N ARG A 308 34.04 12.58 35.30
CA ARG A 308 35.16 12.71 36.25
C ARG A 308 35.44 14.16 36.66
N THR A 309 35.31 15.11 35.73
CA THR A 309 35.64 16.51 36.02
C THR A 309 34.51 17.28 36.69
N SER A 310 33.26 16.92 36.40
CA SER A 310 32.10 17.74 36.78
C SER A 310 31.18 17.03 37.75
N LEU A 311 30.85 15.77 37.48
CA LEU A 311 29.89 15.03 38.29
C LEU A 311 30.58 14.42 39.50
N GLU A 312 31.57 13.54 39.33
CA GLU A 312 32.21 12.74 40.39
C GLU A 312 32.57 13.53 41.65
N ILE A 313 33.15 14.72 41.49
CA ILE A 313 33.59 15.58 42.60
C ILE A 313 32.59 16.68 42.96
N GLY A 314 31.60 16.94 42.10
CA GLY A 314 30.64 18.05 42.26
C GLY A 314 29.51 17.68 43.21
N ASP A 315 29.06 18.65 44.00
CA ASP A 315 27.86 18.51 44.84
C ASP A 315 26.60 18.72 43.96
N LEU A 316 25.86 17.63 43.71
CA LEU A 316 24.69 17.62 42.82
C LEU A 316 23.50 18.38 43.43
N SER A 317 23.49 18.59 44.75
CA SER A 317 22.42 19.33 45.42
C SER A 317 22.50 20.84 45.18
N MET A 318 23.64 21.35 44.70
CA MET A 318 23.82 22.78 44.43
C MET A 318 23.05 23.25 43.19
N ILE A 319 22.76 22.37 42.23
CA ILE A 319 22.04 22.72 40.99
C ILE A 319 20.81 21.84 40.88
N ASN A 320 19.63 22.45 41.00
CA ASN A 320 18.37 21.75 40.82
C ASN A 320 18.08 21.58 39.32
N MET A 321 18.11 20.34 38.87
CA MET A 321 17.72 19.95 37.51
C MET A 321 16.19 19.74 37.42
N PRO A 322 15.58 19.89 36.23
CA PRO A 322 14.17 19.58 36.05
C PRO A 322 13.87 18.09 36.30
N SER A 323 12.61 17.80 36.65
CA SER A 323 12.16 16.43 36.89
C SER A 323 12.25 15.59 35.61
N ALA A 324 12.72 14.35 35.74
CA ALA A 324 12.73 13.39 34.64
C ALA A 324 11.32 13.07 34.11
N GLU A 325 10.32 13.10 34.99
CA GLU A 325 8.91 12.77 34.68
C GLU A 325 8.15 13.92 34.00
N HIS A 326 8.78 15.07 33.83
CA HIS A 326 8.15 16.25 33.24
C HIS A 326 8.98 16.78 32.07
N ALA A 327 8.39 16.76 30.88
CA ALA A 327 8.97 17.39 29.71
C ALA A 327 8.67 18.89 29.75
N PRO A 328 9.68 19.78 29.60
CA PRO A 328 9.43 21.22 29.49
C PRO A 328 8.54 21.53 28.30
N ASP A 329 7.84 22.66 28.37
CA ASP A 329 6.94 23.07 27.28
C ASP A 329 7.70 23.44 26.00
N ASP A 330 8.91 23.99 26.14
CA ASP A 330 9.65 24.64 25.06
C ASP A 330 10.98 23.93 24.71
N PHE A 331 11.15 22.64 25.04
CA PHE A 331 12.42 21.98 24.74
C PHE A 331 12.67 21.89 23.22
N GLU A 332 13.92 22.15 22.83
CA GLU A 332 14.35 22.05 21.45
C GLU A 332 15.25 20.83 21.25
N ILE A 333 15.08 20.15 20.12
CA ILE A 333 16.03 19.14 19.65
C ILE A 333 16.65 19.65 18.38
N ARG A 334 17.98 19.77 18.37
CA ARG A 334 18.79 20.17 17.21
C ARG A 334 19.77 19.08 16.85
N SER A 335 20.15 19.00 15.59
CA SER A 335 21.20 18.10 15.13
C SER A 335 22.44 18.90 14.76
N PHE A 336 23.53 18.70 15.51
CA PHE A 336 24.81 19.35 15.23
C PHE A 336 25.91 18.30 15.03
N SER A 337 26.58 18.32 13.88
CA SER A 337 27.71 17.42 13.57
C SER A 337 27.45 15.92 13.82
N GLY A 338 26.22 15.45 13.58
CA GLY A 338 25.83 14.06 13.82
C GLY A 338 25.45 13.73 15.27
N GLN A 339 25.49 14.70 16.18
CA GLN A 339 24.99 14.59 17.54
C GLN A 339 23.63 15.27 17.68
N LEU A 340 22.80 14.77 18.60
CA LEU A 340 21.57 15.45 18.99
C LEU A 340 21.83 16.27 20.24
N THR A 341 21.48 17.55 20.16
CA THR A 341 21.49 18.46 21.29
C THR A 341 20.06 18.68 21.72
N ILE A 342 19.76 18.36 22.97
CA ILE A 342 18.46 18.61 23.60
C ILE A 342 18.67 19.79 24.55
N MET A 343 17.94 20.88 24.30
CA MET A 343 17.95 22.06 25.15
C MET A 343 16.64 22.04 25.94
N VAL A 344 16.77 21.87 27.26
CA VAL A 344 15.69 21.66 28.23
C VAL A 344 15.47 22.93 29.02
#